data_AF-A0A326UIT1-F1
#
_entry.id   AF-A0A326UIT1-F1
#
_cell.length_a   1.000
_cell.length_b   1.000
_cell.length_c   1.000
_cell.angle_alpha   90.00
_cell.angle_beta   90.00
_cell.angle_gamma   90.00
#
_symmetry.space_group_name_H-M   'P 1'
#
loop_
_entity.id
_entity.type
_entity.pdbx_description
1 polymer ?
#
loop_
_entity_poly.entity_id
_entity_poly.type
_entity_poly.pdbx_seq_one_letter_code
_entity_poly.pdbx_strand_id
1 'polypeptide(L)'
;MEHQKQPRYHYDEFSSQFVALLLEFWADIVPFVHRQSPRVASLLRVATPLELKRKNGTWCIRVLIPQLGPRDRLSQPRDNEIVAQAIRLWAHTVAHFKLPFVMVEFDVKQPA
;
A
#
# COMPACT_ATOMS: atom_id res chain seq x y z
N MET A 1 -0.88 37.30 -8.23
CA MET A 1 -1.65 36.04 -8.30
C MET A 1 -1.14 35.14 -7.21
N GLU A 2 -1.81 35.17 -6.07
CA GLU A 2 -1.40 34.47 -4.85
C GLU A 2 -1.84 33.00 -4.95
N HIS A 3 -0.88 32.08 -4.87
CA HIS A 3 -1.15 30.66 -4.73
C HIS A 3 -1.75 30.42 -3.33
N GLN A 4 -3.07 30.23 -3.27
CA GLN A 4 -3.75 29.72 -2.08
C GLN A 4 -3.11 28.38 -1.70
N LYS A 5 -2.24 28.41 -0.68
CA LYS A 5 -1.75 27.21 0.01
C LYS A 5 -2.96 26.57 0.69
N GLN A 6 -3.57 25.59 0.02
CA GLN A 6 -4.55 24.71 0.65
C GLN A 6 -3.95 24.12 1.95
N PRO A 7 -4.75 23.95 3.01
CA PRO A 7 -4.26 23.50 4.30
C PRO A 7 -3.77 22.05 4.16
N ARG A 8 -2.45 21.85 4.25
CA ARG A 8 -1.80 20.53 4.27
C ARG A 8 -2.30 19.64 5.42
N TYR A 9 -2.87 20.24 6.45
CA TYR A 9 -3.32 19.58 7.68
C TYR A 9 -4.35 18.46 7.44
N HIS A 10 -5.29 18.63 6.51
CA HIS A 10 -6.34 17.61 6.27
C HIS A 10 -5.83 16.38 5.51
N TYR A 11 -4.80 16.54 4.69
CA TYR A 11 -4.24 15.43 3.92
C TYR A 11 -3.39 14.51 4.80
N ASP A 12 -2.69 15.06 5.78
CA ASP A 12 -1.85 14.30 6.70
C ASP A 12 -2.69 13.44 7.65
N GLU A 13 -3.81 13.98 8.14
CA GLU A 13 -4.76 13.24 8.98
C GLU A 13 -5.41 12.08 8.21
N PHE A 14 -5.95 12.34 7.01
CA PHE A 14 -6.53 11.29 6.16
C PHE A 14 -5.50 10.20 5.83
N SER A 15 -4.28 10.59 5.44
CA SER A 15 -3.23 9.65 5.07
C SER A 15 -2.84 8.77 6.26
N SER A 16 -2.76 9.35 7.45
CA SER A 16 -2.44 8.63 8.69
C SER A 16 -3.55 7.66 9.08
N GLN A 17 -4.82 8.10 9.03
CA GLN A 17 -5.98 7.25 9.31
C GLN A 17 -6.08 6.09 8.31
N PHE A 18 -5.84 6.37 7.02
CA PHE A 18 -5.86 5.33 5.99
C PHE A 18 -4.77 4.28 6.19
N VAL A 19 -3.55 4.70 6.53
CA VAL A 19 -2.45 3.78 6.84
C VAL A 19 -2.77 2.95 8.09
N ALA A 20 -3.37 3.56 9.12
CA ALA A 20 -3.81 2.84 10.32
C ALA A 20 -4.84 1.75 10.00
N LEU A 21 -5.82 2.05 9.14
CA LEU A 21 -6.78 1.05 8.64
C LEU A 21 -6.08 -0.06 7.85
N LEU A 22 -5.15 0.28 6.96
CA LEU A 22 -4.39 -0.73 6.23
C LEU A 22 -3.57 -1.63 7.14
N LEU A 23 -3.02 -1.10 8.23
CA LEU A 23 -2.30 -1.89 9.24
C LEU A 23 -3.24 -2.84 9.98
N GLU A 24 -4.39 -2.34 10.43
CA GLU A 24 -5.41 -3.13 11.14
C GLU A 24 -5.92 -4.29 10.28
N PHE A 25 -6.23 -4.03 9.01
CA PHE A 25 -6.82 -5.01 8.10
C PHE A 25 -5.80 -5.67 7.17
N TRP A 26 -4.50 -5.52 7.42
CA TRP A 26 -3.47 -6.03 6.52
C TRP A 26 -3.57 -7.54 6.30
N ALA A 27 -3.81 -8.28 7.38
CA ALA A 27 -3.97 -9.74 7.35
C ALA A 27 -5.18 -10.17 6.51
N ASP A 28 -6.24 -9.36 6.45
CA ASP A 28 -7.45 -9.63 5.67
C ASP A 28 -7.27 -9.32 4.19
N ILE A 29 -6.33 -8.43 3.85
CA ILE A 29 -5.97 -8.10 2.47
C ILE A 29 -5.08 -9.21 1.85
N VAL A 30 -4.22 -9.85 2.64
CA VAL A 30 -3.30 -10.90 2.17
C VAL A 30 -4.02 -12.04 1.39
N PRO A 31 -5.18 -12.56 1.82
CA PRO A 31 -5.97 -13.54 1.05
C PRO A 31 -6.34 -13.08 -0.37
N PHE A 32 -6.66 -11.80 -0.58
CA PHE A 32 -6.97 -11.25 -1.90
C PHE A 32 -5.74 -11.23 -2.81
N VAL A 33 -4.57 -10.97 -2.23
CA VAL A 33 -3.29 -11.08 -2.93
C VAL A 33 -2.98 -12.54 -3.24
N HIS A 34 -3.20 -13.45 -2.29
CA HIS A 34 -2.87 -14.87 -2.43
C HIS A 34 -3.61 -15.52 -3.60
N ARG A 35 -4.86 -15.12 -3.86
CA ARG A 35 -5.65 -15.59 -5.01
C ARG A 35 -5.03 -15.19 -6.36
N GLN A 36 -4.33 -14.07 -6.43
CA GLN A 36 -3.68 -13.58 -7.65
C GLN A 36 -2.23 -14.05 -7.76
N SER A 37 -1.51 -14.05 -6.64
CA SER A 37 -0.11 -14.50 -6.56
C SER A 37 0.23 -14.97 -5.15
N PRO A 38 0.27 -16.30 -4.92
CA PRO A 38 0.70 -16.88 -3.65
C PRO A 38 2.10 -16.42 -3.23
N ARG A 39 3.00 -16.23 -4.21
CA ARG A 39 4.36 -15.73 -3.99
C ARG A 39 4.33 -14.35 -3.34
N VAL A 40 3.62 -13.39 -3.94
CA VAL A 40 3.53 -12.01 -3.42
C VAL A 40 2.88 -12.01 -2.04
N ALA A 41 1.83 -12.80 -1.85
CA ALA A 41 1.15 -12.90 -0.55
C ALA A 41 2.07 -13.40 0.57
N SER A 42 2.94 -14.38 0.29
CA SER A 42 3.94 -14.84 1.27
C SER A 42 4.85 -13.71 1.75
N LEU A 43 5.31 -12.87 0.81
CA LEU A 43 6.19 -11.72 1.11
C LEU A 43 5.45 -10.63 1.89
N LEU A 44 4.16 -10.42 1.61
CA LEU A 44 3.35 -9.42 2.30
C LEU A 44 3.00 -9.77 3.74
N ARG A 45 3.06 -11.05 4.14
CA ARG A 45 2.74 -11.46 5.51
C ARG A 45 3.62 -10.78 6.57
N VAL A 46 4.85 -10.46 6.20
CA VAL A 46 5.79 -9.74 7.07
C VAL A 46 5.93 -8.26 6.69
N ALA A 47 5.18 -7.81 5.67
CA ALA A 47 5.20 -6.44 5.21
C ALA A 47 4.39 -5.51 6.12
N THR A 48 4.72 -4.22 6.10
CA THR A 48 4.06 -3.21 6.91
C THR A 48 3.75 -1.97 6.07
N PRO A 49 2.46 -1.62 5.87
CA PRO A 49 2.10 -0.30 5.34
C PRO A 49 2.72 0.82 6.18
N LEU A 50 3.40 1.76 5.53
CA LEU A 50 4.11 2.85 6.21
C LEU A 50 3.44 4.21 6.04
N GLU A 51 3.04 4.52 4.81
CA GLU A 51 2.71 5.89 4.42
C GLU A 51 1.76 5.88 3.23
N LEU A 52 0.82 6.82 3.20
CA LEU A 52 0.07 7.19 2.01
C LEU A 52 0.51 8.61 1.60
N LYS A 53 0.90 8.80 0.35
CA LYS A 53 1.26 10.13 -0.17
C LYS A 53 0.80 10.36 -1.60
N ARG A 54 0.67 11.63 -2.01
CA ARG A 54 0.47 11.98 -3.43
C ARG A 54 1.81 12.01 -4.16
N LYS A 55 1.92 11.24 -5.24
CA LYS A 55 3.00 11.30 -6.23
C LYS A 55 2.41 11.60 -7.59
N ASN A 56 2.78 12.73 -8.19
CA ASN A 56 2.31 13.18 -9.52
C ASN A 56 0.77 13.13 -9.67
N GLY A 57 0.05 13.54 -8.63
CA GLY A 57 -1.42 13.51 -8.66
C GLY A 57 -2.03 12.12 -8.46
N THR A 58 -1.27 11.10 -8.07
CA THR A 58 -1.78 9.76 -7.75
C THR A 58 -1.45 9.39 -6.31
N TRP A 59 -2.38 8.73 -5.62
CA TRP A 59 -2.14 8.21 -4.28
C TRP A 59 -1.18 7.03 -4.34
N CYS A 60 -0.14 7.04 -3.52
CA CYS A 60 0.89 6.01 -3.46
C CYS A 60 1.01 5.51 -2.03
N ILE A 61 0.82 4.21 -1.84
CA ILE A 61 0.98 3.50 -0.57
C ILE A 61 2.39 2.94 -0.54
N ARG A 62 3.17 3.35 0.46
CA ARG A 62 4.48 2.74 0.74
C ARG A 62 4.31 1.58 1.68
N VAL A 63 4.91 0.46 1.33
CA VAL A 63 4.89 -0.77 2.11
C VAL A 63 6.32 -1.17 2.40
N LEU A 64 6.69 -1.24 3.67
CA LEU A 64 7.97 -1.76 4.10
C LEU A 64 7.98 -3.27 3.97
N ILE A 65 9.00 -3.79 3.33
CA ILE A 65 9.29 -5.22 3.29
C ILE A 65 10.56 -5.45 4.11
N PRO A 66 10.48 -6.19 5.24
CA PRO A 66 11.68 -6.68 5.90
C PRO A 66 12.51 -7.47 4.90
N GLN A 67 13.84 -7.33 4.93
CA GLN A 67 14.67 -8.09 3.99
C GLN A 67 14.46 -9.60 4.19
N LEU A 68 13.74 -10.18 3.25
CA LEU A 68 13.72 -11.60 2.97
C LEU A 68 14.87 -11.87 1.98
N GLY A 69 15.45 -13.06 2.03
CA GLY A 69 16.66 -13.41 1.29
C GLY A 69 16.60 -13.08 -0.22
N PRO A 70 17.72 -13.16 -0.95
CA PRO A 70 17.84 -12.68 -2.33
C PRO A 70 16.82 -13.25 -3.34
N ARG A 71 16.14 -14.36 -3.03
CA ARG A 71 15.11 -14.98 -3.88
C ARG A 71 13.70 -14.42 -3.68
N ASP A 72 13.46 -13.69 -2.59
CA ASP A 72 12.13 -13.35 -2.08
C ASP A 72 11.86 -11.84 -2.13
N ARG A 73 12.26 -11.19 -3.22
CA ARG A 73 12.08 -9.73 -3.38
C ARG A 73 10.82 -9.42 -4.18
N LEU A 74 10.08 -8.42 -3.70
CA LEU A 74 9.08 -7.70 -4.48
C LEU A 74 9.84 -6.67 -5.31
N SER A 75 10.19 -7.05 -6.54
CA SER A 75 11.09 -6.26 -7.41
C SER A 75 10.49 -5.94 -8.76
N GLN A 76 9.30 -6.47 -9.06
CA GLN A 76 8.66 -6.30 -10.36
C GLN A 76 7.50 -5.30 -10.27
N PRO A 77 7.31 -4.42 -11.26
CA PRO A 77 6.14 -3.53 -11.32
C PRO A 77 4.80 -4.26 -11.18
N ARG A 78 4.73 -5.48 -11.72
CA ARG A 78 3.56 -6.36 -11.61
C ARG A 78 3.19 -6.71 -10.17
N ASP A 79 4.17 -6.82 -9.28
CA ASP A 79 3.91 -7.11 -7.87
C ASP A 79 3.17 -5.94 -7.23
N ASN A 80 3.59 -4.71 -7.53
CA ASN A 80 2.93 -3.49 -7.05
C ASN A 80 1.48 -3.42 -7.54
N GLU A 81 1.24 -3.76 -8.81
CA GLU A 81 -0.10 -3.78 -9.40
C GLU A 81 -1.01 -4.81 -8.73
N ILE A 82 -0.49 -6.02 -8.48
CA ILE A 82 -1.24 -7.09 -7.78
C ILE A 82 -1.69 -6.61 -6.40
N VAL A 83 -0.79 -5.98 -5.64
CA VAL A 83 -1.12 -5.49 -4.29
C VAL A 83 -2.08 -4.30 -4.35
N ALA A 84 -1.86 -3.36 -5.26
CA ALA A 84 -2.76 -2.23 -5.46
C ALA A 84 -4.18 -2.70 -5.82
N GLN A 85 -4.30 -3.67 -6.71
CA GLN A 85 -5.57 -4.25 -7.10
C GLN A 85 -6.23 -5.02 -5.96
N ALA A 86 -5.47 -5.79 -5.17
CA ALA A 86 -5.99 -6.50 -4.02
C ALA A 86 -6.52 -5.56 -2.94
N ILE A 87 -5.81 -4.47 -2.62
CA ILE A 87 -6.28 -3.44 -1.68
C ILE A 87 -7.59 -2.82 -2.17
N ARG A 88 -7.66 -2.46 -3.46
CA ARG A 88 -8.90 -1.91 -4.05
C ARG A 88 -10.05 -2.91 -4.01
N LEU A 89 -9.77 -4.18 -4.28
CA LEU A 89 -10.78 -5.24 -4.24
C LEU A 89 -11.28 -5.50 -2.81
N TRP A 90 -10.37 -5.59 -1.84
CA TRP A 90 -10.73 -5.72 -0.42
C TRP A 90 -11.59 -4.52 0.02
N ALA A 91 -11.17 -3.29 -0.28
CA ALA A 91 -11.94 -2.11 0.09
C ALA A 91 -13.34 -2.10 -0.51
N HIS A 92 -13.47 -2.52 -1.78
CA HIS A 92 -14.76 -2.59 -2.45
C HIS A 92 -15.68 -3.68 -1.87
N THR A 93 -15.13 -4.86 -1.55
CA THR A 93 -15.90 -6.06 -1.20
C THR A 93 -16.16 -6.21 0.28
N VAL A 94 -15.22 -5.80 1.14
CA VAL A 94 -15.27 -5.96 2.60
C VAL A 94 -15.59 -4.63 3.27
N ALA A 95 -14.86 -3.56 2.91
CA ALA A 95 -15.05 -2.25 3.51
C ALA A 95 -16.18 -1.43 2.86
N HIS A 96 -16.83 -1.97 1.82
CA HIS A 96 -17.87 -1.31 1.02
C HIS A 96 -17.54 0.11 0.57
N PHE A 97 -16.25 0.37 0.31
CA PHE A 97 -15.73 1.68 -0.05
C PHE A 97 -15.00 1.63 -1.39
N LYS A 98 -15.27 2.61 -2.26
CA LYS A 98 -14.62 2.72 -3.57
C LYS A 98 -13.33 3.52 -3.44
N LEU A 99 -12.19 2.81 -3.39
CA LEU A 99 -10.89 3.47 -3.45
C LEU A 99 -10.62 4.06 -4.85
N PRO A 100 -10.05 5.28 -4.93
CA PRO A 100 -9.51 5.80 -6.17
C PRO A 100 -8.36 4.91 -6.66
N PHE A 101 -7.84 5.21 -7.85
CA PHE A 101 -6.61 4.56 -8.30
C PHE A 101 -5.48 4.85 -7.31
N VAL A 102 -4.83 3.79 -6.84
CA VAL A 102 -3.69 3.83 -5.92
C VAL A 102 -2.53 3.07 -6.54
N MET A 103 -1.31 3.56 -6.30
CA MET A 103 -0.07 2.85 -6.57
C MET A 103 0.44 2.24 -5.27
N VAL A 104 1.21 1.16 -5.39
CA VAL A 104 1.97 0.59 -4.28
C VAL A 104 3.45 0.70 -4.62
N GLU A 105 4.26 1.07 -3.64
CA GLU A 105 5.71 1.04 -3.73
C GLU A 105 6.27 0.27 -2.55
N PHE A 106 7.13 -0.70 -2.84
CA PHE A 106 7.83 -1.45 -1.81
C PHE A 106 9.12 -0.73 -1.44
N ASP A 107 9.30 -0.52 -0.14
CA ASP A 107 10.55 -0.07 0.42
C ASP A 107 11.26 -1.26 1.07
N VAL A 108 12.54 -1.44 0.73
CA VAL A 108 13.35 -2.52 1.30
C VAL A 108 14.17 -1.91 2.41
N LYS A 109 13.93 -2.34 3.66
CA LYS A 109 14.75 -1.90 4.79
C LYS A 109 16.21 -2.32 4.55
N GLN A 110 17.10 -1.38 4.22
CA GLN A 110 18.54 -1.65 4.25
C GLN A 110 18.97 -1.78 5.71
N PRO A 111 19.72 -2.83 6.11
CA PRO A 111 20.37 -2.85 7.41
C PRO A 111 21.37 -1.69 7.47
N ALA A 112 21.39 -1.01 8.62
CA ALA A 112 22.41 -0.01 8.96
C ALA A 112 23.77 -0.68 9.16
#